data_AF-A0A972TX11-F1
#
_entry.id   AF-A0A972TX11-F1
#
_cell.length_a   1.000
_cell.length_b   1.000
_cell.length_c   1.000
_cell.angle_alpha   90.00
_cell.angle_beta   90.00
_cell.angle_gamma   90.00
#
_symmetry.space_group_name_H-M   'P 1'
#
loop_
_entity.id
_entity.type
_entity.pdbx_description
1 polymer ?
#
loop_
_entity_poly.entity_id
_entity_poly.type
_entity_poly.pdbx_seq_one_letter_code
_entity_poly.pdbx_strand_id
1 'polypeptide(L)'
;MKKLIVAFIFSLVFASNGLCDEKTIAGNVRLYSEDPALIFDGSTASDTDYWMGLVADEGGDDNDLFQIGKGTTPGTTPKITLDKDGNVGIGTVSPQVELEVSSTGNTILDIVADSDGNGTNDAGIRFWSNGPTGTGTQTGDFRYDESSGVVLVKGSGLGTDIAIDSSGNVGIGTVSPNQLLTVENSISLKEIADANADTAAYGQIWVHNTAPNELWFTDDAGTDTQISPHPLDAPPSLYVYGPGIDWIGKRIQKYLGVIFWQTIDGVVTEELFADYNLRRKDVEGHKDKIKLDWDTVQLAKLRAAKMQEVVVEEITTKDALESIEITRDVQIGTKTDGYSYAVDKDGNIAVMEKTVPVMTKQGTGKFEKRLKNGVSFDSETGKFIHKRQMTEDEVDVLSLKAPEMPGWMKTWALK
;
A
#
# COMPACT_ATOMS: atom_id res chain seq x y z
N MET A 1 6.33 -92.93 53.71
CA MET A 1 7.19 -91.77 54.06
C MET A 1 6.97 -90.67 53.03
N LYS A 2 6.12 -89.69 53.32
CA LYS A 2 5.92 -88.50 52.48
C LYS A 2 6.97 -87.46 52.89
N LYS A 3 7.87 -87.08 51.98
CA LYS A 3 8.84 -86.00 52.22
C LYS A 3 8.13 -84.67 52.00
N LEU A 4 7.98 -83.94 53.09
CA LEU A 4 7.56 -82.54 53.13
C LEU A 4 8.73 -81.70 52.57
N ILE A 5 8.55 -81.06 51.42
CA ILE A 5 9.47 -80.04 50.92
C ILE A 5 9.01 -78.72 51.56
N VAL A 6 9.77 -78.26 52.55
CA VAL A 6 9.61 -76.91 53.12
C VAL A 6 10.43 -75.97 52.25
N ALA A 7 9.76 -75.14 51.44
CA ALA A 7 10.40 -74.03 50.73
C ALA A 7 10.58 -72.88 51.73
N PHE A 8 11.83 -72.63 52.15
CA PHE A 8 12.18 -71.42 52.89
C PHE A 8 12.20 -70.24 51.92
N ILE A 9 11.19 -69.38 51.98
CA ILE A 9 11.25 -68.03 51.40
C ILE A 9 12.19 -67.24 52.32
N PHE A 10 13.43 -67.01 51.89
CA PHE A 10 14.34 -66.08 52.54
C PHE A 10 13.91 -64.66 52.18
N SER A 11 12.99 -64.07 52.96
CA SER A 11 12.88 -62.61 53.02
C SER A 11 14.11 -62.10 53.76
N LEU A 12 15.03 -61.46 53.03
CA LEU A 12 16.15 -60.75 53.64
C LEU A 12 15.60 -59.51 54.37
N VAL A 13 15.17 -59.69 55.61
CA VAL A 13 14.80 -58.58 56.50
C VAL A 13 16.09 -57.97 57.00
N PHE A 14 16.46 -56.80 56.48
CA PHE A 14 17.52 -55.99 57.08
C PHE A 14 17.03 -55.48 58.44
N ALA A 15 17.43 -56.15 59.52
CA ALA A 15 17.22 -55.67 60.88
C ALA A 15 18.16 -54.47 61.11
N SER A 16 17.57 -53.35 61.54
CA SER A 16 18.16 -52.03 61.79
C SER A 16 18.39 -51.13 60.57
N ASN A 17 17.56 -50.08 60.49
CA ASN A 17 17.73 -48.78 59.83
C ASN A 17 18.79 -48.67 58.72
N GLY A 18 18.42 -49.11 57.52
CA GLY A 18 19.00 -48.63 56.26
C GLY A 18 20.31 -49.28 55.81
N LEU A 19 20.53 -49.25 54.49
CA LEU A 19 21.87 -49.30 53.93
C LEU A 19 22.51 -47.94 54.25
N CYS A 20 23.17 -47.83 55.40
CA CYS A 20 23.70 -46.57 55.91
C CYS A 20 25.02 -46.13 55.25
N ASP A 21 25.55 -46.92 54.31
CA ASP A 21 26.79 -46.65 53.57
C ASP A 21 26.56 -46.72 52.05
N GLU A 22 27.30 -45.92 51.30
CA GLU A 22 27.38 -46.00 49.84
C GLU A 22 27.74 -47.43 49.42
N LYS A 23 26.84 -48.10 48.69
CA LYS A 23 27.05 -49.47 48.23
C LYS A 23 27.17 -49.51 46.71
N THR A 24 28.40 -49.56 46.22
CA THR A 24 28.67 -49.83 44.80
C THR A 24 28.33 -51.29 44.48
N ILE A 25 27.38 -51.51 43.58
CA ILE A 25 27.09 -52.83 43.02
C ILE A 25 27.83 -52.97 41.69
N ALA A 26 28.68 -53.98 41.57
CA ALA A 26 29.27 -54.36 40.29
C ALA A 26 28.28 -55.22 39.49
N GLY A 27 27.83 -54.75 38.33
CA GLY A 27 26.88 -55.45 37.46
C GLY A 27 25.44 -54.92 37.57
N ASN A 28 24.48 -55.72 37.11
CA ASN A 28 23.08 -55.30 37.00
C ASN A 28 22.29 -55.60 38.28
N VAL A 29 21.42 -54.67 38.67
CA VAL A 29 20.37 -54.90 39.66
C VAL A 29 19.15 -55.48 38.96
N ARG A 30 18.61 -56.60 39.46
CA ARG A 30 17.37 -57.23 38.97
C ARG A 30 16.34 -57.27 40.08
N LEU A 31 15.13 -56.82 39.78
CA LEU A 31 13.98 -56.89 40.68
C LEU A 31 13.02 -57.97 40.15
N TYR A 32 12.72 -58.96 40.98
CA TYR A 32 11.79 -60.04 40.63
C TYR A 32 10.49 -59.84 41.42
N SER A 33 9.52 -59.23 40.77
CA SER A 33 8.15 -59.00 41.24
C SER A 33 7.23 -58.95 40.02
N GLU A 34 5.91 -59.05 40.22
CA GLU A 34 4.93 -58.81 39.14
C GLU A 34 5.03 -57.35 38.68
N ASP A 35 4.87 -56.40 39.60
CA ASP A 35 5.06 -54.96 39.36
C ASP A 35 6.24 -54.42 40.20
N PRO A 36 7.50 -54.56 39.76
CA PRO A 36 8.63 -54.03 40.50
C PRO A 36 8.65 -52.49 40.45
N ALA A 37 8.80 -51.86 41.63
CA ALA A 37 8.95 -50.43 41.76
C ALA A 37 10.06 -50.05 42.76
N LEU A 38 10.62 -48.86 42.56
CA LEU A 38 11.50 -48.15 43.48
C LEU A 38 10.74 -46.96 44.04
N ILE A 39 10.75 -46.81 45.37
CA ILE A 39 10.09 -45.72 46.10
C ILE A 39 11.17 -44.83 46.70
N PHE A 40 11.09 -43.54 46.39
CA PHE A 40 11.92 -42.47 46.93
C PHE A 40 11.08 -41.69 47.96
N ASP A 41 11.13 -42.16 49.20
CA ASP A 41 10.39 -41.62 50.35
C ASP A 41 11.32 -40.69 51.16
N GLY A 42 11.06 -39.40 51.09
CA GLY A 42 11.80 -38.39 51.84
C GLY A 42 11.43 -38.48 53.32
N SER A 43 12.41 -38.59 54.21
CA SER A 43 12.20 -38.88 55.64
C SER A 43 11.36 -37.83 56.43
N THR A 44 10.89 -36.76 55.81
CA THR A 44 10.03 -35.74 56.42
C THR A 44 8.73 -35.54 55.64
N ALA A 45 7.62 -35.35 56.36
CA ALA A 45 6.28 -35.22 55.78
C ALA A 45 6.08 -33.99 54.86
N SER A 46 7.09 -33.12 54.72
CA SER A 46 7.09 -31.97 53.80
C SER A 46 7.81 -32.23 52.48
N ASP A 47 8.60 -33.30 52.41
CA ASP A 47 9.36 -33.61 51.21
C ASP A 47 8.43 -34.13 50.10
N THR A 48 8.84 -33.96 48.85
CA THR A 48 8.10 -34.54 47.73
C THR A 48 8.65 -35.92 47.43
N ASP A 49 7.80 -36.92 47.62
CA ASP A 49 8.13 -38.31 47.32
C ASP A 49 7.90 -38.62 45.84
N TYR A 50 8.63 -39.61 45.35
CA TYR A 50 8.53 -40.10 43.99
C TYR A 50 8.60 -41.62 43.95
N TRP A 51 8.14 -42.18 42.85
CA TRP A 51 8.30 -43.59 42.53
C TRP A 51 8.62 -43.78 41.05
N MET A 52 9.30 -44.88 40.74
CA MET A 52 9.46 -45.37 39.35
C MET A 52 9.27 -46.88 39.33
N GLY A 53 8.58 -47.41 38.32
CA GLY A 53 8.33 -48.84 38.27
C GLY A 53 7.45 -49.26 37.11
N LEU A 54 7.19 -50.57 37.05
CA LEU A 54 6.16 -51.14 36.20
C LEU A 54 4.81 -51.02 36.91
N VAL A 55 3.77 -50.70 36.15
CA VAL A 55 2.39 -50.60 36.63
C VAL A 55 1.49 -51.32 35.64
N ALA A 56 0.78 -52.34 36.12
CA ALA A 56 -0.21 -53.06 35.34
C ALA A 56 -1.38 -52.16 34.88
N ASP A 57 -1.77 -52.27 33.61
CA ASP A 57 -2.90 -51.54 33.00
C ASP A 57 -4.26 -52.26 33.19
N GLU A 58 -4.45 -52.98 34.30
CA GLU A 58 -5.63 -53.83 34.57
C GLU A 58 -5.98 -54.81 33.43
N GLY A 59 -5.56 -56.07 33.52
CA GLY A 59 -5.99 -57.08 32.53
C GLY A 59 -5.29 -58.43 32.58
N GLY A 60 -4.17 -58.54 33.29
CA GLY A 60 -3.37 -59.78 33.32
C GLY A 60 -2.62 -60.07 32.01
N ASP A 61 -2.60 -59.10 31.09
CA ASP A 61 -1.79 -59.11 29.87
C ASP A 61 -0.47 -58.35 30.13
N ASP A 62 0.60 -58.69 29.41
CA ASP A 62 1.97 -58.19 29.56
C ASP A 62 2.19 -56.76 29.01
N ASN A 63 1.14 -55.94 29.03
CA ASN A 63 1.14 -54.58 28.48
C ASN A 63 1.51 -53.52 29.54
N ASP A 64 2.37 -53.89 30.50
CA ASP A 64 2.70 -53.05 31.65
C ASP A 64 3.32 -51.72 31.21
N LEU A 65 2.93 -50.65 31.91
CA LEU A 65 3.46 -49.32 31.67
C LEU A 65 4.71 -49.13 32.52
N PHE A 66 5.78 -48.58 31.94
CA PHE A 66 6.87 -48.05 32.75
C PHE A 66 6.55 -46.61 33.12
N GLN A 67 6.41 -46.33 34.41
CA GLN A 67 5.93 -45.04 34.89
C GLN A 67 6.85 -44.41 35.94
N ILE A 68 6.84 -43.07 35.96
CA ILE A 68 7.41 -42.24 37.01
C ILE A 68 6.29 -41.34 37.53
N GLY A 69 6.08 -41.33 38.84
CA GLY A 69 5.00 -40.57 39.47
C GLY A 69 5.39 -39.94 40.80
N LYS A 70 4.48 -39.13 41.33
CA LYS A 70 4.62 -38.47 42.64
C LYS A 70 3.99 -39.35 43.75
N GLY A 71 4.51 -39.22 44.96
CA GLY A 71 4.05 -39.96 46.14
C GLY A 71 4.81 -41.26 46.35
N THR A 72 4.28 -42.10 47.24
CA THR A 72 4.91 -43.37 47.63
C THR A 72 4.17 -44.60 47.10
N THR A 73 3.08 -44.41 46.35
CA THR A 73 2.24 -45.51 45.82
C THR A 73 2.34 -45.56 44.29
N PRO A 74 3.03 -46.56 43.71
CA PRO A 74 3.07 -46.80 42.27
C PRO A 74 1.68 -46.84 41.63
N GLY A 75 1.56 -46.34 40.40
CA GLY A 75 0.30 -46.18 39.67
C GLY A 75 -0.55 -44.99 40.09
N THR A 76 -0.24 -44.34 41.22
CA THR A 76 -0.95 -43.11 41.64
C THR A 76 -0.21 -41.86 41.15
N THR A 77 -0.93 -40.97 40.47
CA THR A 77 -0.40 -39.71 39.92
C THR A 77 0.82 -39.84 38.98
N PRO A 78 0.74 -40.70 37.94
CA PRO A 78 1.81 -40.81 36.96
C PRO A 78 2.08 -39.45 36.29
N LYS A 79 3.36 -39.15 36.09
CA LYS A 79 3.84 -37.91 35.46
C LYS A 79 4.49 -38.19 34.12
N ILE A 80 5.29 -39.26 34.04
CA ILE A 80 5.87 -39.76 32.80
C ILE A 80 5.46 -41.22 32.66
N THR A 81 5.01 -41.58 31.46
CA THR A 81 4.61 -42.93 31.08
C THR A 81 5.39 -43.32 29.83
N LEU A 82 5.99 -44.49 29.81
CA LEU A 82 6.43 -45.18 28.61
C LEU A 82 5.49 -46.37 28.42
N ASP A 83 4.72 -46.36 27.33
CA ASP A 83 3.79 -47.44 27.04
C ASP A 83 4.48 -48.66 26.42
N LYS A 84 3.71 -49.74 26.25
CA LYS A 84 4.19 -50.98 25.64
C LYS A 84 4.62 -50.85 24.16
N ASP A 85 4.15 -49.83 23.46
CA ASP A 85 4.47 -49.58 22.05
C ASP A 85 5.71 -48.67 21.93
N GLY A 86 6.22 -48.14 23.04
CA GLY A 86 7.40 -47.29 23.13
C GLY A 86 7.10 -45.79 23.11
N ASN A 87 5.84 -45.39 23.24
CA ASN A 87 5.42 -43.98 23.24
C ASN A 87 5.61 -43.37 24.64
N VAL A 88 6.02 -42.10 24.68
CA VAL A 88 6.21 -41.34 25.91
C VAL A 88 5.04 -40.40 26.14
N GLY A 89 4.30 -40.63 27.22
CA GLY A 89 3.29 -39.72 27.74
C GLY A 89 3.85 -38.85 28.88
N ILE A 90 3.64 -37.54 28.82
CA ILE A 90 3.84 -36.62 29.95
C ILE A 90 2.47 -36.11 30.38
N GLY A 91 2.02 -36.51 31.57
CA GLY A 91 0.68 -36.20 32.08
C GLY A 91 -0.45 -37.08 31.51
N THR A 92 -0.14 -38.05 30.66
CA THR A 92 -1.07 -39.08 30.16
C THR A 92 -0.50 -40.48 30.39
N VAL A 93 -1.39 -41.46 30.55
CA VAL A 93 -1.04 -42.90 30.68
C VAL A 93 -1.28 -43.68 29.40
N SER A 94 -1.96 -43.09 28.42
CA SER A 94 -2.34 -43.74 27.17
C SER A 94 -1.94 -42.85 25.98
N PRO A 95 -0.64 -42.56 25.80
CA PRO A 95 -0.17 -41.75 24.68
C PRO A 95 -0.61 -42.36 23.34
N GLN A 96 -1.08 -41.53 22.41
CA GLN A 96 -1.55 -41.96 21.08
C GLN A 96 -0.49 -41.77 19.98
N VAL A 97 0.63 -41.14 20.32
CA VAL A 97 1.76 -40.82 19.44
C VAL A 97 3.08 -40.94 20.22
N GLU A 98 4.21 -41.01 19.52
CA GLU A 98 5.55 -41.25 20.10
C GLU A 98 5.90 -40.34 21.30
N LEU A 99 5.46 -39.08 21.28
CA LEU A 99 5.54 -38.17 22.42
C LEU A 99 4.22 -37.39 22.54
N GLU A 100 3.52 -37.59 23.64
CA GLU A 100 2.29 -36.85 23.98
C GLU A 100 2.46 -36.12 25.30
N VAL A 101 2.22 -34.80 25.31
CA VAL A 101 2.17 -33.98 26.53
C VAL A 101 0.73 -33.51 26.72
N SER A 102 0.11 -33.90 27.83
CA SER A 102 -1.32 -33.68 28.07
C SER A 102 -1.59 -33.16 29.48
N SER A 103 -2.53 -32.22 29.61
CA SER A 103 -3.02 -31.68 30.88
C SER A 103 -4.44 -31.12 30.71
N THR A 104 -5.13 -30.87 31.82
CA THR A 104 -6.46 -30.23 31.81
C THR A 104 -6.40 -28.70 31.74
N GLY A 105 -5.21 -28.10 31.83
CA GLY A 105 -4.98 -26.66 31.74
C GLY A 105 -4.16 -26.28 30.51
N ASN A 106 -3.54 -25.10 30.55
CA ASN A 106 -2.59 -24.69 29.52
C ASN A 106 -1.38 -25.64 29.53
N THR A 107 -1.12 -26.28 28.40
CA THR A 107 0.04 -27.16 28.20
C THR A 107 1.03 -26.44 27.29
N ILE A 108 2.13 -25.96 27.85
CA ILE A 108 3.18 -25.22 27.15
C ILE A 108 4.46 -26.06 27.18
N LEU A 109 5.09 -26.25 26.02
CA LEU A 109 6.42 -26.82 25.91
C LEU A 109 7.43 -25.66 25.83
N ASP A 110 8.14 -25.41 26.92
CA ASP A 110 9.22 -24.43 26.93
C ASP A 110 10.50 -25.04 26.32
N ILE A 111 10.94 -24.47 25.20
CA ILE A 111 12.22 -24.78 24.56
C ILE A 111 13.12 -23.55 24.74
N VAL A 112 14.10 -23.64 25.63
CA VAL A 112 15.01 -22.54 25.93
C VAL A 112 16.33 -22.76 25.18
N ALA A 113 16.67 -21.79 24.33
CA ALA A 113 18.01 -21.62 23.77
C ALA A 113 18.64 -20.36 24.36
N ASP A 114 19.92 -20.11 24.05
CA ASP A 114 20.69 -18.96 24.54
C ASP A 114 20.79 -18.82 26.07
N SER A 115 21.03 -19.93 26.78
CA SER A 115 21.24 -19.88 28.23
C SER A 115 22.48 -19.08 28.66
N ASP A 116 23.35 -18.73 27.72
CA ASP A 116 24.56 -17.92 27.88
C ASP A 116 24.40 -16.44 27.46
N GLY A 117 23.26 -16.05 26.87
CA GLY A 117 22.89 -14.66 26.59
C GLY A 117 23.69 -14.02 25.46
N ASN A 118 24.15 -14.81 24.49
CA ASN A 118 24.99 -14.38 23.38
C ASN A 118 24.20 -13.82 22.18
N GLY A 119 22.87 -13.96 22.16
CA GLY A 119 22.00 -13.40 21.13
C GLY A 119 22.03 -14.11 19.78
N THR A 120 22.49 -15.36 19.72
CA THR A 120 22.67 -16.11 18.46
C THR A 120 22.07 -17.51 18.44
N ASN A 121 21.38 -17.93 19.49
CA ASN A 121 20.93 -19.31 19.62
C ASN A 121 19.42 -19.44 19.40
N ASP A 122 19.06 -20.10 18.31
CA ASP A 122 17.66 -20.34 17.95
C ASP A 122 17.03 -21.46 18.79
N ALA A 123 15.79 -21.26 19.22
CA ALA A 123 14.94 -22.28 19.84
C ALA A 123 13.83 -22.70 18.87
N GLY A 124 13.55 -24.00 18.74
CA GLY A 124 12.46 -24.45 17.87
C GLY A 124 12.30 -25.94 17.71
N ILE A 125 11.28 -26.31 16.92
CA ILE A 125 10.93 -27.68 16.53
C ILE A 125 11.25 -27.83 15.05
N ARG A 126 12.00 -28.88 14.69
CA ARG A 126 12.40 -29.16 13.30
C ARG A 126 11.72 -30.41 12.78
N PHE A 127 11.35 -30.37 11.51
CA PHE A 127 10.80 -31.51 10.78
C PHE A 127 11.82 -32.04 9.80
N TRP A 128 12.01 -33.35 9.81
CA TRP A 128 12.94 -34.06 8.95
C TRP A 128 12.19 -35.14 8.18
N SER A 129 12.58 -35.33 6.92
CA SER A 129 12.16 -36.48 6.13
C SER A 129 13.39 -37.18 5.59
N ASN A 130 13.46 -38.48 5.82
CA ASN A 130 14.48 -39.33 5.22
C ASN A 130 14.04 -39.72 3.81
N GLY A 131 14.85 -39.37 2.83
CA GLY A 131 14.71 -39.95 1.50
C GLY A 131 15.01 -41.46 1.52
N PRO A 132 14.77 -42.17 0.40
CA PRO A 132 15.00 -43.62 0.30
C PRO A 132 16.43 -44.07 0.66
N THR A 133 17.40 -43.15 0.61
CA THR A 133 18.81 -43.37 0.93
C THR A 133 19.18 -43.12 2.39
N GLY A 134 18.22 -42.79 3.26
CA GLY A 134 18.45 -42.59 4.70
C GLY A 134 19.18 -41.28 5.07
N THR A 135 19.55 -40.46 4.08
CA THR A 135 20.03 -39.11 4.31
C THR A 135 18.83 -38.20 4.53
N GLY A 136 18.59 -37.83 5.78
CA GLY A 136 17.52 -36.89 6.15
C GLY A 136 17.73 -35.52 5.55
N THR A 137 16.65 -34.92 5.06
CA THR A 137 16.58 -33.51 4.70
C THR A 137 15.61 -32.84 5.65
N GLN A 138 16.00 -31.68 6.19
CA GLN A 138 15.06 -30.84 6.93
C GLN A 138 13.96 -30.37 5.97
N THR A 139 12.72 -30.74 6.28
CA THR A 139 11.53 -30.38 5.48
C THR A 139 10.79 -29.18 6.05
N GLY A 140 11.18 -28.70 7.23
CA GLY A 140 10.69 -27.46 7.79
C GLY A 140 11.11 -27.23 9.23
N ASP A 141 10.73 -26.08 9.76
CA ASP A 141 10.79 -25.77 11.19
C ASP A 141 9.80 -24.68 11.64
N PHE A 142 9.51 -24.73 12.93
CA PHE A 142 8.95 -23.63 13.71
C PHE A 142 10.02 -23.20 14.70
N ARG A 143 10.57 -21.99 14.54
CA ARG A 143 11.68 -21.54 15.38
C ARG A 143 11.62 -20.05 15.66
N TYR A 144 12.10 -19.66 16.82
CA TYR A 144 12.49 -18.29 17.09
C TYR A 144 13.95 -18.11 16.64
N ASP A 145 14.16 -17.14 15.76
CA ASP A 145 15.47 -16.74 15.27
C ASP A 145 15.92 -15.51 16.04
N GLU A 146 16.88 -15.71 16.94
CA GLU A 146 17.28 -14.67 17.87
C GLU A 146 18.04 -13.54 17.17
N SER A 147 18.83 -13.89 16.16
CA SER A 147 19.64 -12.93 15.40
C SER A 147 18.80 -11.89 14.65
N SER A 148 17.59 -12.29 14.24
CA SER A 148 16.63 -11.44 13.53
C SER A 148 15.46 -11.00 14.41
N GLY A 149 15.28 -11.61 15.59
CA GLY A 149 14.21 -11.29 16.52
C GLY A 149 12.83 -11.62 15.96
N VAL A 150 12.72 -12.70 15.19
CA VAL A 150 11.48 -13.09 14.50
C VAL A 150 11.13 -14.55 14.75
N VAL A 151 9.83 -14.87 14.73
CA VAL A 151 9.36 -16.26 14.63
C VAL A 151 9.32 -16.65 13.16
N LEU A 152 9.94 -17.77 12.82
CA LEU A 152 9.98 -18.31 11.47
C LEU A 152 9.16 -19.58 11.36
N VAL A 153 8.36 -19.65 10.30
CA VAL A 153 7.76 -20.88 9.79
C VAL A 153 8.40 -21.16 8.44
N LYS A 154 9.05 -22.31 8.30
CA LYS A 154 9.70 -22.71 7.05
C LYS A 154 9.23 -24.09 6.60
N GLY A 155 9.00 -24.21 5.30
CA GLY A 155 8.83 -25.46 4.58
C GLY A 155 10.12 -25.94 3.92
N SER A 156 10.00 -26.96 3.08
CA SER A 156 11.15 -27.62 2.45
C SER A 156 11.75 -26.70 1.38
N GLY A 157 13.02 -26.30 1.56
CA GLY A 157 13.71 -25.42 0.60
C GLY A 157 14.09 -24.04 1.13
N LEU A 158 14.39 -23.93 2.44
CA LEU A 158 15.21 -22.89 3.12
C LEU A 158 14.89 -21.40 2.90
N GLY A 159 13.92 -21.03 2.07
CA GLY A 159 13.31 -19.71 2.04
C GLY A 159 12.50 -19.45 3.31
N THR A 160 12.38 -18.19 3.71
CA THR A 160 11.41 -17.81 4.74
C THR A 160 10.02 -17.84 4.12
N ASP A 161 9.20 -18.80 4.52
CA ASP A 161 7.81 -18.86 4.05
C ASP A 161 6.96 -17.86 4.83
N ILE A 162 7.01 -17.91 6.17
CA ILE A 162 6.35 -16.94 7.04
C ILE A 162 7.33 -16.45 8.11
N ALA A 163 7.35 -15.14 8.33
CA ALA A 163 8.01 -14.51 9.47
C ALA A 163 7.01 -13.69 10.27
N ILE A 164 7.15 -13.68 11.60
CA ILE A 164 6.46 -12.76 12.50
C ILE A 164 7.54 -11.94 13.19
N ASP A 165 7.59 -10.64 12.92
CA ASP A 165 8.59 -9.77 13.51
C ASP A 165 8.29 -9.47 15.00
N SER A 166 9.26 -8.85 15.68
CA SER A 166 9.11 -8.45 17.09
C SER A 166 8.02 -7.40 17.35
N SER A 167 7.49 -6.77 16.30
CA SER A 167 6.35 -5.85 16.36
C SER A 167 5.00 -6.55 16.11
N GLY A 168 5.01 -7.85 15.79
CA GLY A 168 3.83 -8.65 15.50
C GLY A 168 3.35 -8.58 14.05
N ASN A 169 4.14 -8.03 13.13
CA ASN A 169 3.80 -8.00 11.71
C ASN A 169 4.13 -9.34 11.05
N VAL A 170 3.28 -9.78 10.11
CA VAL A 170 3.43 -11.04 9.38
C VAL A 170 3.99 -10.78 7.98
N GLY A 171 5.15 -11.35 7.69
CA GLY A 171 5.72 -11.41 6.35
C GLY A 171 5.49 -12.79 5.73
N ILE A 172 5.00 -12.86 4.49
CA ILE A 172 4.97 -14.07 3.66
C ILE A 172 5.98 -13.89 2.54
N GLY A 173 7.00 -14.74 2.50
CA GLY A 173 8.15 -14.61 1.60
C GLY A 173 9.19 -13.55 2.00
N THR A 174 9.03 -12.89 3.15
CA THR A 174 9.92 -11.82 3.62
C THR A 174 10.06 -11.84 5.14
N VAL A 175 11.23 -11.43 5.65
CA VAL A 175 11.50 -11.27 7.10
C VAL A 175 11.35 -9.81 7.57
N SER A 176 11.12 -8.89 6.64
CA SER A 176 11.05 -7.45 6.92
C SER A 176 9.70 -6.90 6.44
N PRO A 177 8.57 -7.33 7.04
CA PRO A 177 7.27 -6.79 6.68
C PRO A 177 7.22 -5.28 6.92
N ASN A 178 6.62 -4.55 5.99
CA ASN A 178 6.51 -3.09 6.06
C ASN A 178 5.15 -2.60 6.56
N GLN A 179 4.23 -3.54 6.81
CA GLN A 179 2.89 -3.37 7.35
C GLN A 179 2.51 -4.63 8.15
N LEU A 180 1.36 -4.60 8.83
CA LEU A 180 0.82 -5.74 9.59
C LEU A 180 0.80 -7.07 8.82
N LEU A 181 0.55 -7.03 7.52
CA LEU A 181 0.71 -8.15 6.60
C LEU A 181 1.45 -7.68 5.35
N THR A 182 2.59 -8.31 5.05
CA THR A 182 3.34 -8.11 3.79
C THR A 182 3.47 -9.44 3.09
N VAL A 183 2.97 -9.52 1.85
CA VAL A 183 3.17 -10.69 0.98
C VAL A 183 4.08 -10.27 -0.16
N GLU A 184 5.26 -10.87 -0.26
CA GLU A 184 6.10 -10.74 -1.45
C GLU A 184 5.70 -11.80 -2.48
N ASN A 185 5.62 -11.41 -3.76
CA ASN A 185 5.04 -12.16 -4.91
C ASN A 185 3.50 -12.04 -5.03
N SER A 186 2.89 -12.93 -5.82
CA SER A 186 1.47 -12.88 -6.17
C SER A 186 0.58 -13.62 -5.17
N ILE A 187 -0.61 -13.08 -4.91
CA ILE A 187 -1.66 -13.72 -4.11
C ILE A 187 -2.62 -14.44 -5.05
N SER A 188 -2.87 -15.72 -4.79
CA SER A 188 -3.91 -16.50 -5.47
C SER A 188 -5.21 -16.42 -4.66
N LEU A 189 -6.30 -16.03 -5.31
CA LEU A 189 -7.63 -15.97 -4.70
C LEU A 189 -8.55 -16.95 -5.44
N LYS A 190 -9.27 -17.78 -4.69
CA LYS A 190 -10.23 -18.72 -5.26
C LYS A 190 -11.46 -17.97 -5.77
N GLU A 191 -11.93 -18.34 -6.95
CA GLU A 191 -13.18 -17.85 -7.52
C GLU A 191 -14.40 -18.35 -6.74
N ILE A 192 -15.33 -17.46 -6.43
CA ILE A 192 -16.57 -17.74 -5.70
C ILE A 192 -17.76 -17.05 -6.38
N ALA A 193 -18.97 -17.56 -6.14
CA ALA A 193 -20.19 -17.02 -6.75
C ALA A 193 -20.62 -15.70 -6.12
N ASP A 194 -20.45 -15.59 -4.80
CA ASP A 194 -20.84 -14.45 -3.99
C ASP A 194 -19.79 -14.28 -2.88
N ALA A 195 -19.68 -13.07 -2.34
CA ALA A 195 -18.86 -12.79 -1.17
C ALA A 195 -19.28 -13.66 0.04
N ASN A 196 -18.36 -13.86 0.99
CA ASN A 196 -18.73 -14.51 2.25
C ASN A 196 -19.64 -13.57 3.07
N ALA A 197 -20.31 -14.10 4.10
CA ALA A 197 -21.13 -13.29 4.99
C ALA A 197 -20.34 -12.13 5.63
N ASP A 198 -20.94 -10.94 5.62
CA ASP A 198 -20.29 -9.72 6.06
C ASP A 198 -20.05 -9.69 7.56
N THR A 199 -18.96 -9.06 7.96
CA THR A 199 -18.62 -8.81 9.36
C THR A 199 -18.55 -7.32 9.60
N ALA A 200 -19.30 -6.81 10.57
CA ALA A 200 -19.35 -5.38 10.88
C ALA A 200 -17.93 -4.79 11.07
N ALA A 201 -17.67 -3.65 10.44
CA ALA A 201 -16.36 -2.98 10.37
C ALA A 201 -15.25 -3.69 9.57
N TYR A 202 -15.56 -4.73 8.78
CA TYR A 202 -14.62 -5.40 7.88
C TYR A 202 -15.14 -5.39 6.44
N GLY A 203 -14.24 -5.14 5.49
CA GLY A 203 -14.46 -5.39 4.07
C GLY A 203 -13.64 -6.57 3.56
N GLN A 204 -13.99 -7.11 2.40
CA GLN A 204 -13.35 -8.30 1.82
C GLN A 204 -13.01 -8.10 0.35
N ILE A 205 -11.85 -8.59 -0.09
CA ILE A 205 -11.43 -8.66 -1.49
C ILE A 205 -11.59 -10.10 -1.96
N TRP A 206 -12.23 -10.32 -3.11
CA TRP A 206 -12.53 -11.66 -3.63
C TRP A 206 -12.63 -11.67 -5.16
N VAL A 207 -12.65 -12.86 -5.76
CA VAL A 207 -12.77 -13.04 -7.22
C VAL A 207 -14.13 -13.65 -7.53
N HIS A 208 -14.93 -12.95 -8.34
CA HIS A 208 -16.22 -13.47 -8.79
C HIS A 208 -16.02 -14.47 -9.92
N ASN A 209 -16.71 -15.61 -9.82
CA ASN A 209 -16.64 -16.72 -10.78
C ASN A 209 -17.45 -16.51 -12.08
N THR A 210 -17.96 -15.30 -12.33
CA THR A 210 -18.66 -14.99 -13.58
C THR A 210 -17.59 -14.89 -14.66
N ALA A 211 -17.68 -15.70 -15.72
CA ALA A 211 -16.74 -15.60 -16.82
C ALA A 211 -17.07 -14.38 -17.68
N PRO A 212 -16.10 -13.49 -17.94
CA PRO A 212 -14.70 -13.55 -17.51
C PRO A 212 -14.48 -13.07 -16.08
N ASN A 213 -13.60 -13.75 -15.33
CA ASN A 213 -13.51 -13.61 -13.88
C ASN A 213 -12.95 -12.24 -13.47
N GLU A 214 -13.45 -11.71 -12.36
CA GLU A 214 -13.25 -10.30 -11.97
C GLU A 214 -12.94 -10.15 -10.49
N LEU A 215 -12.15 -9.15 -10.12
CA LEU A 215 -11.84 -8.80 -8.74
C LEU A 215 -12.91 -7.86 -8.19
N TRP A 216 -13.42 -8.19 -7.00
CA TRP A 216 -14.46 -7.47 -6.29
C TRP A 216 -14.02 -7.12 -4.87
N PHE A 217 -14.65 -6.07 -4.32
CA PHE A 217 -14.62 -5.72 -2.92
C PHE A 217 -16.04 -5.58 -2.38
N THR A 218 -16.27 -6.14 -1.20
CA THR A 218 -17.54 -6.00 -0.47
C THR A 218 -17.28 -5.19 0.80
N ASP A 219 -18.09 -4.17 1.03
CA ASP A 219 -18.03 -3.37 2.27
C ASP A 219 -18.74 -4.07 3.44
N ASP A 220 -18.66 -3.49 4.64
CA ASP A 220 -19.25 -4.07 5.85
C ASP A 220 -20.79 -3.99 5.89
N ALA A 221 -21.40 -3.31 4.91
CA ALA A 221 -22.83 -3.24 4.70
C ALA A 221 -23.33 -4.25 3.64
N GLY A 222 -22.43 -5.06 3.07
CA GLY A 222 -22.74 -6.05 2.04
C GLY A 222 -22.88 -5.48 0.63
N THR A 223 -22.32 -4.29 0.38
CA THR A 223 -22.33 -3.69 -0.95
C THR A 223 -21.14 -4.17 -1.77
N ASP A 224 -21.44 -4.92 -2.85
CA ASP A 224 -20.44 -5.42 -3.78
C ASP A 224 -20.00 -4.36 -4.80
N THR A 225 -18.70 -4.15 -4.90
CA THR A 225 -18.05 -3.22 -5.83
C THR A 225 -16.98 -3.95 -6.65
N GLN A 226 -17.15 -3.98 -7.96
CA GLN A 226 -16.16 -4.49 -8.90
C GLN A 226 -14.94 -3.55 -8.96
N ILE A 227 -13.74 -4.07 -8.70
CA ILE A 227 -12.47 -3.32 -8.75
C ILE A 227 -11.76 -3.51 -10.10
N SER A 228 -11.84 -4.70 -10.70
CA SER A 228 -11.23 -4.99 -11.99
C SER A 228 -12.27 -5.43 -13.03
N PRO A 229 -13.02 -4.49 -13.63
CA PRO A 229 -13.92 -4.83 -14.71
C PRO A 229 -13.14 -5.47 -15.84
N HIS A 230 -13.56 -6.65 -16.26
CA HIS A 230 -12.92 -7.35 -17.34
C HIS A 230 -13.08 -6.56 -18.65
N PRO A 231 -12.09 -6.58 -19.57
CA PRO A 231 -12.21 -5.90 -20.86
C PRO A 231 -13.45 -6.26 -21.70
N LEU A 232 -14.08 -7.42 -21.46
CA LEU A 232 -15.31 -7.85 -22.14
C LEU A 232 -16.59 -7.31 -21.51
N ASP A 233 -16.50 -6.77 -20.29
CA ASP A 233 -17.63 -6.27 -19.50
C ASP A 233 -17.90 -4.78 -19.81
N ALA A 234 -17.12 -4.22 -20.74
CA ALA A 234 -17.46 -2.94 -21.35
C ALA A 234 -18.83 -3.07 -22.05
N PRO A 235 -19.85 -2.28 -21.65
CA PRO A 235 -21.18 -2.37 -22.26
C PRO A 235 -21.09 -2.29 -23.79
N PRO A 236 -21.93 -3.02 -24.56
CA PRO A 236 -21.90 -3.02 -26.02
C PRO A 236 -21.99 -1.62 -26.65
N SER A 237 -22.54 -0.64 -25.94
CA SER A 237 -22.56 0.77 -26.34
C SER A 237 -21.18 1.46 -26.36
N LEU A 238 -20.15 0.86 -25.77
CA LEU A 238 -18.72 1.25 -25.86
C LEU A 238 -18.02 0.56 -27.04
N TYR A 239 -18.63 -0.48 -27.63
CA TYR A 239 -18.20 -1.14 -28.85
C TYR A 239 -19.01 -0.60 -30.04
N VAL A 240 -18.48 0.41 -30.72
CA VAL A 240 -19.10 0.90 -31.96
C VAL A 240 -18.76 -0.06 -33.10
N TYR A 241 -19.61 -1.07 -33.32
CA TYR A 241 -19.64 -1.83 -34.57
C TYR A 241 -20.62 -1.15 -35.53
N GLY A 242 -20.10 -0.22 -36.35
CA GLY A 242 -20.86 0.39 -37.42
C GLY A 242 -20.35 -0.09 -38.77
N PRO A 243 -21.21 -0.52 -39.72
CA PRO A 243 -20.77 -0.80 -41.07
C PRO A 243 -20.34 0.52 -41.71
N GLY A 244 -19.09 0.58 -42.16
CA GLY A 244 -18.53 1.75 -42.84
C GLY A 244 -17.61 2.59 -41.97
N ILE A 245 -16.45 2.03 -41.58
CA ILE A 245 -15.16 2.40 -42.18
C ILE A 245 -14.04 1.74 -41.33
N ASP A 246 -13.28 0.88 -41.99
CA ASP A 246 -12.44 -0.19 -41.43
C ASP A 246 -11.04 0.25 -40.93
N TRP A 247 -10.82 1.54 -40.65
CA TRP A 247 -9.47 2.04 -40.29
C TRP A 247 -9.39 2.92 -39.03
N ILE A 248 -10.50 3.10 -38.29
CA ILE A 248 -10.45 3.75 -36.97
C ILE A 248 -11.38 2.99 -36.03
N GLY A 249 -10.85 1.92 -35.42
CA GLY A 249 -11.51 1.25 -34.30
C GLY A 249 -11.26 2.04 -33.02
N LYS A 250 -12.28 2.68 -32.47
CA LYS A 250 -12.21 3.30 -31.13
C LYS A 250 -12.53 2.21 -30.09
N ARG A 251 -11.63 1.95 -29.14
CA ARG A 251 -11.93 1.20 -27.91
C ARG A 251 -11.99 2.21 -26.76
N ILE A 252 -13.14 2.31 -26.09
CA ILE A 252 -13.29 3.14 -24.89
C ILE A 252 -13.30 2.20 -23.69
N GLN A 253 -12.20 2.16 -22.94
CA GLN A 253 -12.18 1.52 -21.62
C GLN A 253 -12.60 2.57 -20.59
N LYS A 254 -13.91 2.60 -20.27
CA LYS A 254 -14.48 3.58 -19.32
C LYS A 254 -13.88 3.46 -17.91
N TYR A 255 -13.28 2.32 -17.57
CA TYR A 255 -12.83 2.01 -16.21
C TYR A 255 -11.34 2.27 -15.93
N LEU A 256 -10.51 2.46 -16.96
CA LEU A 256 -9.07 2.72 -16.79
C LEU A 256 -8.69 4.20 -16.93
N GLY A 257 -9.64 5.10 -17.20
CA GLY A 257 -9.36 6.53 -17.35
C GLY A 257 -8.41 6.90 -18.51
N VAL A 258 -7.96 5.92 -19.31
CA VAL A 258 -7.00 6.12 -20.40
C VAL A 258 -7.65 5.77 -21.74
N ILE A 259 -7.65 6.72 -22.67
CA ILE A 259 -8.05 6.52 -24.07
C ILE A 259 -6.77 6.26 -24.87
N PHE A 260 -6.66 5.09 -25.50
CA PHE A 260 -5.63 4.83 -26.50
C PHE A 260 -6.14 5.16 -27.90
N TRP A 261 -5.36 5.96 -28.62
CA TRP A 261 -5.45 6.08 -30.07
C TRP A 261 -4.23 5.37 -30.65
N GLN A 262 -4.45 4.35 -31.48
CA GLN A 262 -3.36 3.71 -32.20
C GLN A 262 -3.68 3.79 -33.70
N THR A 263 -2.89 4.57 -34.43
CA THR A 263 -2.78 4.40 -35.88
C THR A 263 -1.89 3.19 -36.13
N ILE A 264 -2.29 2.34 -37.09
CA ILE A 264 -1.42 1.29 -37.62
C ILE A 264 -0.34 1.98 -38.45
N ASP A 265 0.70 2.46 -37.76
CA ASP A 265 2.10 2.34 -38.18
C ASP A 265 2.99 3.02 -37.13
N GLY A 266 3.47 2.21 -36.18
CA GLY A 266 4.85 2.21 -35.66
C GLY A 266 5.53 3.47 -35.13
N VAL A 267 4.89 4.64 -35.03
CA VAL A 267 5.56 5.87 -34.57
C VAL A 267 4.82 6.45 -33.37
N VAL A 268 5.44 6.29 -32.20
CA VAL A 268 5.09 6.99 -30.97
C VAL A 268 5.50 8.45 -31.15
N THR A 269 4.57 9.40 -31.06
CA THR A 269 4.89 10.78 -30.67
C THR A 269 3.74 11.39 -29.88
N GLU A 270 4.10 11.98 -28.75
CA GLU A 270 3.26 12.56 -27.72
C GLU A 270 2.41 13.76 -28.20
N GLU A 271 1.36 14.06 -27.41
CA GLU A 271 0.56 15.31 -27.33
C GLU A 271 -0.70 15.52 -28.22
N LEU A 272 -1.80 14.99 -27.69
CA LEU A 272 -3.13 15.57 -27.40
C LEU A 272 -3.89 16.54 -28.36
N PHE A 273 -5.08 16.05 -28.75
CA PHE A 273 -6.44 16.64 -28.62
C PHE A 273 -6.71 18.11 -28.98
N ALA A 274 -7.35 18.32 -30.13
CA ALA A 274 -8.53 19.20 -30.22
C ALA A 274 -9.35 18.85 -31.48
N ASP A 275 -10.64 18.61 -31.29
CA ASP A 275 -11.71 18.53 -32.29
C ASP A 275 -11.63 17.46 -33.38
N TYR A 276 -12.67 16.60 -33.45
CA TYR A 276 -13.59 16.52 -34.59
C TYR A 276 -14.40 15.21 -34.56
N ASN A 277 -15.72 15.34 -34.47
CA ASN A 277 -16.69 14.31 -34.87
C ASN A 277 -17.57 14.89 -36.00
N LEU A 278 -17.13 14.76 -37.26
CA LEU A 278 -18.03 14.72 -38.42
C LEU A 278 -18.28 13.25 -38.77
N ARG A 279 -19.57 12.87 -38.86
CA ARG A 279 -20.03 11.48 -38.98
C ARG A 279 -19.77 10.92 -40.38
N ARG A 280 -19.17 9.74 -40.38
CA ARG A 280 -18.71 8.89 -41.48
C ARG A 280 -19.75 8.38 -42.51
N LYS A 281 -21.00 8.87 -42.50
CA LYS A 281 -22.03 8.40 -43.45
C LYS A 281 -22.13 9.25 -44.73
N ASP A 282 -21.47 10.40 -44.79
CA ASP A 282 -21.42 11.27 -45.97
C ASP A 282 -20.16 11.08 -46.83
N VAL A 283 -19.27 10.14 -46.48
CA VAL A 283 -17.92 10.04 -47.07
C VAL A 283 -17.89 9.25 -48.39
N GLU A 284 -18.89 8.39 -48.66
CA GLU A 284 -18.95 7.68 -49.95
C GLU A 284 -19.24 8.62 -51.13
N GLY A 285 -19.85 9.80 -50.87
CA GLY A 285 -20.06 10.86 -51.86
C GLY A 285 -18.97 11.94 -51.88
N HIS A 286 -17.92 11.80 -51.07
CA HIS A 286 -16.91 12.85 -50.83
C HIS A 286 -15.46 12.38 -51.01
N LYS A 287 -15.22 11.29 -51.76
CA LYS A 287 -13.87 10.87 -52.19
C LYS A 287 -13.10 12.00 -52.88
N ASP A 288 -13.80 12.92 -53.53
CA ASP A 288 -13.22 14.09 -54.19
C ASP A 288 -12.94 15.28 -53.25
N LYS A 289 -13.43 15.25 -51.99
CA LYS A 289 -13.28 16.35 -51.01
C LYS A 289 -12.21 16.09 -49.95
N ILE A 290 -11.65 14.88 -49.85
CA ILE A 290 -10.47 14.60 -49.01
C ILE A 290 -9.22 14.65 -49.89
N LYS A 291 -9.05 15.76 -50.60
CA LYS A 291 -7.71 16.22 -50.95
C LYS A 291 -7.25 17.09 -49.79
N LEU A 292 -6.30 16.58 -49.01
CA LEU A 292 -5.55 17.40 -48.07
C LEU A 292 -4.84 18.46 -48.92
N ASP A 293 -5.42 19.66 -49.00
CA ASP A 293 -4.90 20.73 -49.83
C ASP A 293 -3.61 21.25 -49.20
N TRP A 294 -2.48 20.71 -49.68
CA TRP A 294 -1.13 21.03 -49.24
C TRP A 294 -0.92 22.54 -49.20
N ASP A 295 -1.42 23.25 -50.21
CA ASP A 295 -1.27 24.68 -50.31
C ASP A 295 -2.04 25.38 -49.18
N THR A 296 -3.29 24.99 -48.92
CA THR A 296 -4.10 25.54 -47.82
C THR A 296 -3.45 25.34 -46.46
N VAL A 297 -2.90 24.15 -46.17
CA VAL A 297 -2.26 23.87 -44.87
C VAL A 297 -0.95 24.62 -44.70
N GLN A 298 -0.12 24.66 -45.74
CA GLN A 298 1.16 25.37 -45.65
C GLN A 298 0.96 26.89 -45.62
N LEU A 299 -0.02 27.43 -46.35
CA LEU A 299 -0.39 28.83 -46.28
C LEU A 299 -0.91 29.20 -44.89
N ALA A 300 -1.71 28.36 -44.25
CA ALA A 300 -2.16 28.61 -42.87
C ALA A 300 -0.99 28.66 -41.88
N LYS A 301 -0.01 27.75 -42.00
CA LYS A 301 1.21 27.76 -41.18
C LYS A 301 2.07 29.00 -41.43
N LEU A 302 2.24 29.38 -42.69
CA LEU A 302 2.97 30.60 -43.09
C LEU A 302 2.29 31.86 -42.57
N ARG A 303 0.95 31.94 -42.65
CA ARG A 303 0.15 33.05 -42.10
C ARG A 303 0.32 33.16 -40.58
N ALA A 304 0.21 32.04 -39.86
CA ALA A 304 0.41 32.01 -38.41
C ALA A 304 1.83 32.45 -38.00
N ALA A 305 2.85 31.99 -38.72
CA ALA A 305 4.23 32.42 -38.47
C ALA A 305 4.43 33.92 -38.75
N LYS A 306 3.82 34.46 -39.82
CA LYS A 306 3.89 35.88 -40.16
C LYS A 306 3.17 36.78 -39.16
N MET A 307 2.05 36.35 -38.60
CA MET A 307 1.38 37.09 -37.52
C MET A 307 2.24 37.20 -36.24
N GLN A 308 3.22 36.32 -36.03
CA GLN A 308 4.14 36.42 -34.89
C GLN A 308 5.36 37.32 -35.14
N GLU A 309 5.59 37.78 -36.38
CA GLU A 309 6.66 38.74 -36.66
C GLU A 309 6.33 40.12 -36.06
N VAL A 310 7.31 40.71 -35.36
CA VAL A 310 7.18 42.04 -34.75
C VAL A 310 7.44 43.10 -35.81
N VAL A 311 6.42 43.89 -36.12
CA VAL A 311 6.52 45.07 -37.00
C VAL A 311 6.83 46.30 -36.16
N VAL A 312 7.69 47.13 -36.73
CA VAL A 312 8.15 48.39 -36.16
C VAL A 312 7.62 49.50 -37.05
N GLU A 313 6.64 50.26 -36.57
CA GLU A 313 6.02 51.34 -37.33
C GLU A 313 6.21 52.70 -36.65
N GLU A 314 6.37 53.74 -37.45
CA GLU A 314 6.43 55.12 -36.98
C GLU A 314 5.01 55.62 -36.71
N ILE A 315 4.77 56.15 -35.51
CA ILE A 315 3.47 56.64 -35.10
C ILE A 315 3.52 58.12 -34.71
N THR A 316 2.39 58.80 -34.84
CA THR A 316 2.30 60.23 -34.52
C THR A 316 2.32 60.46 -33.00
N THR A 317 2.72 61.66 -32.58
CA THR A 317 2.75 62.07 -31.16
C THR A 317 1.38 61.92 -30.48
N LYS A 318 0.28 62.06 -31.24
CA LYS A 318 -1.09 61.92 -30.74
C LYS A 318 -1.41 60.46 -30.41
N ASP A 319 -0.93 59.54 -31.24
CA ASP A 319 -1.22 58.11 -31.11
C ASP A 319 -0.27 57.42 -30.12
N ALA A 320 0.93 57.99 -29.93
CA ALA A 320 1.94 57.54 -28.99
C ALA A 320 1.56 57.75 -27.51
N LEU A 321 0.67 58.71 -27.20
CA LEU A 321 0.41 59.16 -25.84
C LEU A 321 -1.01 58.81 -25.37
N GLU A 322 -1.15 58.38 -24.12
CA GLU A 322 -2.45 58.21 -23.42
C GLU A 322 -2.54 59.12 -22.19
N SER A 323 -3.74 59.62 -21.90
CA SER A 323 -4.03 60.53 -20.77
C SER A 323 -4.46 59.75 -19.53
N ILE A 324 -3.82 60.03 -18.39
CA ILE A 324 -4.22 59.53 -17.07
C ILE A 324 -4.75 60.68 -16.21
N GLU A 325 -5.81 60.42 -15.46
CA GLU A 325 -6.36 61.31 -14.44
C GLU A 325 -5.74 60.97 -13.07
N ILE A 326 -5.14 61.97 -12.41
CA ILE A 326 -4.59 61.83 -11.05
C ILE A 326 -5.40 62.74 -10.12
N THR A 327 -6.14 62.15 -9.18
CA THR A 327 -6.90 62.88 -8.16
C THR A 327 -6.03 63.09 -6.91
N ARG A 328 -5.95 64.33 -6.39
CA ARG A 328 -5.36 64.62 -5.06
C ARG A 328 -6.40 65.27 -4.16
N ASP A 329 -6.43 64.87 -2.89
CA ASP A 329 -7.42 65.29 -1.89
C ASP A 329 -7.29 66.76 -1.44
N VAL A 330 -8.45 67.38 -1.16
CA VAL A 330 -8.63 68.80 -0.79
C VAL A 330 -8.75 68.95 0.74
N GLN A 331 -8.05 69.91 1.34
CA GLN A 331 -8.18 70.31 2.76
C GLN A 331 -9.01 71.59 2.92
N ILE A 332 -9.81 71.68 4.00
CA ILE A 332 -10.71 72.80 4.32
C ILE A 332 -10.02 73.79 5.25
N GLY A 333 -10.04 75.10 4.92
CA GLY A 333 -9.56 76.19 5.79
C GLY A 333 -10.52 77.40 5.80
N THR A 334 -10.57 78.12 6.92
CA THR A 334 -11.46 79.29 7.15
C THR A 334 -10.76 80.63 6.84
N LYS A 335 -11.48 81.60 6.25
CA LYS A 335 -11.00 82.98 6.03
C LYS A 335 -12.04 83.99 6.56
N THR A 336 -11.59 84.99 7.32
CA THR A 336 -12.42 86.06 7.92
C THR A 336 -12.68 87.15 6.87
N ASP A 337 -13.94 87.46 6.56
CA ASP A 337 -14.29 88.34 5.42
C ASP A 337 -15.21 89.52 5.78
N GLY A 338 -15.08 90.06 7.01
CA GLY A 338 -15.67 91.37 7.29
C GLY A 338 -15.79 91.74 8.76
N TYR A 339 -15.55 93.02 9.03
CA TYR A 339 -15.79 93.67 10.31
C TYR A 339 -17.12 94.42 10.23
N SER A 340 -18.01 94.22 11.20
CA SER A 340 -19.20 95.05 11.41
C SER A 340 -18.93 96.07 12.51
N TYR A 341 -19.36 97.31 12.29
CA TYR A 341 -19.12 98.44 13.17
C TYR A 341 -20.45 98.89 13.80
N ALA A 342 -20.50 99.05 15.12
CA ALA A 342 -21.63 99.66 15.82
C ALA A 342 -21.21 101.03 16.35
N VAL A 343 -22.05 102.04 16.14
CA VAL A 343 -21.84 103.39 16.67
C VAL A 343 -22.67 103.53 17.94
N ASP A 344 -22.06 103.89 19.05
CA ASP A 344 -22.80 104.21 20.25
C ASP A 344 -23.54 105.56 20.10
N LYS A 345 -24.47 105.82 21.02
CA LYS A 345 -25.34 107.01 21.02
C LYS A 345 -24.60 108.35 21.12
N ASP A 346 -23.30 108.32 21.40
CA ASP A 346 -22.42 109.48 21.48
C ASP A 346 -21.50 109.61 20.25
N GLY A 347 -21.67 108.73 19.24
CA GLY A 347 -21.03 108.84 17.93
C GLY A 347 -19.71 108.07 17.78
N ASN A 348 -19.32 107.23 18.74
CA ASN A 348 -18.05 106.48 18.67
C ASN A 348 -18.24 105.06 18.13
N ILE A 349 -17.31 104.62 17.27
CA ILE A 349 -17.41 103.35 16.53
C ILE A 349 -16.58 102.24 17.19
N ALA A 350 -17.21 101.11 17.55
CA ALA A 350 -16.53 99.88 17.99
C ALA A 350 -16.60 98.78 16.91
N VAL A 351 -15.49 98.06 16.68
CA VAL A 351 -15.33 97.05 15.63
C VAL A 351 -15.59 95.63 16.15
N MET A 352 -16.45 94.85 15.49
CA MET A 352 -16.64 93.41 15.75
C MET A 352 -16.33 92.57 14.50
N GLU A 353 -15.44 91.56 14.60
CA GLU A 353 -15.13 90.61 13.51
C GLU A 353 -16.21 89.52 13.36
N LYS A 354 -16.63 89.24 12.11
CA LYS A 354 -17.52 88.11 11.79
C LYS A 354 -16.80 87.11 10.87
N THR A 355 -16.60 85.88 11.35
CA THR A 355 -15.99 84.78 10.58
C THR A 355 -17.07 83.95 9.87
N VAL A 356 -16.90 83.68 8.57
CA VAL A 356 -17.81 82.81 7.79
C VAL A 356 -16.96 81.77 7.05
N PRO A 357 -17.31 80.46 7.08
CA PRO A 357 -16.58 79.46 6.31
C PRO A 357 -16.83 79.65 4.79
N VAL A 358 -15.76 79.85 4.02
CA VAL A 358 -15.81 79.97 2.55
C VAL A 358 -15.26 78.69 1.93
N MET A 359 -16.08 78.01 1.12
CA MET A 359 -15.61 76.91 0.26
C MET A 359 -14.99 77.50 -1.01
N THR A 360 -13.66 77.65 -1.05
CA THR A 360 -12.98 78.03 -2.30
C THR A 360 -12.59 76.76 -3.08
N LYS A 361 -13.29 76.50 -4.20
CA LYS A 361 -12.94 75.44 -5.14
C LYS A 361 -11.67 75.84 -5.90
N GLN A 362 -10.57 75.12 -5.73
CA GLN A 362 -9.48 75.09 -6.69
C GLN A 362 -9.16 73.64 -7.05
N GLY A 363 -9.41 73.29 -8.32
CA GLY A 363 -9.10 71.97 -8.87
C GLY A 363 -9.76 71.80 -10.23
N THR A 364 -9.02 72.14 -11.29
CA THR A 364 -9.20 71.58 -12.63
C THR A 364 -8.18 70.47 -12.79
N GLY A 365 -8.62 69.22 -13.00
CA GLY A 365 -7.73 68.08 -13.22
C GLY A 365 -6.71 68.38 -14.32
N LYS A 366 -5.43 68.11 -14.06
CA LYS A 366 -4.39 68.09 -15.10
C LYS A 366 -4.20 66.64 -15.54
N PHE A 367 -4.40 66.39 -16.82
CA PHE A 367 -4.07 65.11 -17.47
C PHE A 367 -2.55 65.03 -17.68
N GLU A 368 -1.87 64.06 -17.09
CA GLU A 368 -0.51 63.71 -17.50
C GLU A 368 -0.58 62.72 -18.66
N LYS A 369 0.18 62.97 -19.75
CA LYS A 369 0.27 62.09 -20.91
C LYS A 369 1.46 61.14 -20.74
N ARG A 370 1.26 59.83 -20.84
CA ARG A 370 2.34 58.81 -20.88
C ARG A 370 2.37 58.08 -22.21
N LEU A 371 3.49 57.43 -22.54
CA LEU A 371 3.56 56.58 -23.74
C LEU A 371 2.66 55.34 -23.58
N LYS A 372 1.96 54.99 -24.66
CA LYS A 372 1.18 53.75 -24.72
C LYS A 372 2.09 52.53 -24.67
N ASN A 373 1.55 51.40 -24.24
CA ASN A 373 2.30 50.16 -24.14
C ASN A 373 2.85 49.74 -25.52
N GLY A 374 4.10 49.30 -25.58
CA GLY A 374 4.78 48.97 -26.84
C GLY A 374 5.25 50.16 -27.68
N VAL A 375 5.11 51.40 -27.19
CA VAL A 375 5.64 52.61 -27.85
C VAL A 375 6.94 53.07 -27.19
N SER A 376 7.97 53.33 -28.02
CA SER A 376 9.26 53.89 -27.60
C SER A 376 9.58 55.16 -28.39
N PHE A 377 10.35 56.08 -27.78
CA PHE A 377 10.88 57.24 -28.47
C PHE A 377 12.30 56.95 -28.95
N ASP A 378 12.55 57.15 -30.25
CA ASP A 378 13.88 57.08 -30.83
C ASP A 378 14.54 58.47 -30.76
N SER A 379 15.56 58.58 -29.92
CA SER A 379 16.29 59.82 -29.68
C SER A 379 17.17 60.27 -30.84
N GLU A 380 17.52 59.38 -31.76
CA GLU A 380 18.36 59.71 -32.93
C GLU A 380 17.54 60.29 -34.06
N THR A 381 16.35 59.75 -34.30
CA THR A 381 15.45 60.19 -35.39
C THR A 381 14.38 61.17 -34.95
N GLY A 382 14.17 61.33 -33.63
CA GLY A 382 13.18 62.24 -33.04
C GLY A 382 11.73 61.75 -33.18
N LYS A 383 11.53 60.45 -33.43
CA LYS A 383 10.24 59.85 -33.82
C LYS A 383 9.75 58.84 -32.78
N PHE A 384 8.43 58.64 -32.71
CA PHE A 384 7.82 57.59 -31.87
C PHE A 384 7.61 56.32 -32.69
N ILE A 385 7.97 55.19 -32.10
CA ILE A 385 7.94 53.89 -32.74
C ILE A 385 7.05 52.96 -31.93
N HIS A 386 6.13 52.26 -32.58
CA HIS A 386 5.31 51.22 -31.98
C HIS A 386 5.77 49.84 -32.45
N LYS A 387 6.01 48.94 -31.49
CA LYS A 387 6.29 47.52 -31.77
C LYS A 387 5.04 46.70 -31.50
N ARG A 388 4.48 46.11 -32.56
CA ARG A 388 3.30 45.23 -32.48
C ARG A 388 3.42 44.05 -33.44
N GLN A 389 2.57 43.05 -33.22
CA GLN A 389 2.40 41.94 -34.17
C GLN A 389 1.61 42.39 -35.41
N MET A 390 1.84 41.72 -36.54
CA MET A 390 1.04 41.92 -37.75
C MET A 390 -0.42 41.52 -37.50
N THR A 391 -1.34 42.32 -38.03
CA THR A 391 -2.76 41.99 -38.08
C THR A 391 -3.07 41.00 -39.20
N GLU A 392 -4.21 40.31 -39.10
CA GLU A 392 -4.66 39.36 -40.12
C GLU A 392 -4.78 40.01 -41.51
N ASP A 393 -5.32 41.23 -41.56
CA ASP A 393 -5.42 42.03 -42.79
C ASP A 393 -4.04 42.33 -43.41
N GLU A 394 -3.03 42.64 -42.60
CA GLU A 394 -1.66 42.90 -43.08
C GLU A 394 -0.97 41.65 -43.63
N VAL A 395 -1.25 40.49 -43.05
CA VAL A 395 -0.74 39.21 -43.53
C VAL A 395 -1.44 38.77 -44.81
N ASP A 396 -2.72 39.10 -44.98
CA ASP A 396 -3.49 38.76 -46.19
C ASP A 396 -3.05 39.56 -47.43
N VAL A 397 -2.44 40.74 -47.26
CA VAL A 397 -1.84 41.50 -48.37
C VAL A 397 -0.47 40.95 -48.79
N LEU A 398 0.17 40.11 -47.96
CA LEU A 398 1.40 39.42 -48.34
C LEU A 398 1.03 38.29 -49.31
N SER A 399 1.57 38.35 -50.54
CA SER A 399 1.43 37.29 -51.55
C SER A 399 2.21 36.02 -51.18
N LEU A 400 1.83 35.39 -50.05
CA LEU A 400 2.43 34.17 -49.53
C LEU A 400 2.22 33.03 -50.52
N LYS A 401 3.28 32.26 -50.77
CA LYS A 401 3.23 31.05 -51.60
C LYS A 401 3.58 29.84 -50.76
N ALA A 402 2.79 28.78 -50.91
CA ALA A 402 3.10 27.51 -50.30
C ALA A 402 4.42 26.95 -50.86
N PRO A 403 5.24 26.28 -50.04
CA PRO A 403 6.41 25.55 -50.53
C PRO A 403 5.96 24.39 -51.42
N GLU A 404 6.78 24.03 -52.42
CA GLU A 404 6.46 22.92 -53.30
C GLU A 404 6.27 21.61 -52.52
N MET A 405 5.22 20.88 -52.88
CA MET A 405 4.93 19.58 -52.29
C MET A 405 6.10 18.60 -52.51
N PRO A 406 6.58 17.92 -51.45
CA PRO A 406 7.66 16.94 -51.56
C PRO A 406 7.33 15.82 -52.55
N GLY A 407 8.33 15.36 -53.32
CA GLY A 407 8.15 14.39 -54.40
C GLY A 407 7.47 13.07 -53.98
N TRP A 408 7.78 12.57 -52.77
CA TRP A 408 7.18 11.36 -52.21
C TRP A 408 5.67 11.49 -51.96
N MET A 409 5.19 12.71 -51.71
CA MET A 409 3.79 13.01 -51.43
C MET A 409 3.02 13.25 -52.75
N LYS A 410 3.67 13.81 -53.78
CA LYS A 410 3.12 13.97 -55.14
C LYS A 410 2.73 12.61 -55.76
N THR A 411 3.47 11.54 -55.47
CA THR A 411 3.15 10.17 -55.92
C THR A 411 1.94 9.53 -55.24
N TRP A 412 1.53 10.03 -54.07
CA TRP A 412 0.39 9.51 -53.30
C TRP A 412 -0.93 10.16 -53.73
N ALA A 413 -0.90 11.40 -54.23
CA ALA A 413 -2.09 12.15 -54.67
C ALA A 413 -2.59 11.78 -56.09
N LEU A 414 -1.84 10.94 -56.83
CA LEU A 414 -2.13 10.52 -58.21
C LEU A 414 -2.51 9.02 -58.33
N LYS A 415 -2.56 8.29 -57.22
CA LYS A 415 -3.13 6.94 -57.11
C LYS A 415 -4.39 7.01 -56.27
#